data_AF-A0A9X1P5I5-F1
#
_entry.id   AF-A0A9X1P5I5-F1
#
_cell.length_a   1.000
_cell.length_b   1.000
_cell.length_c   1.000
_cell.angle_alpha   90.00
_cell.angle_beta   90.00
_cell.angle_gamma   90.00
#
_symmetry.space_group_name_H-M   'P 1'
#
loop_
_entity.id
_entity.type
_entity.pdbx_description
1 polymer ?
#
loop_
_entity_poly.entity_id
_entity_poly.type
_entity_poly.pdbx_seq_one_letter_code
_entity_poly.pdbx_strand_id
1 'polypeptide(L)'
;MSKRWAKAPSPCISVCKFRGEGGSCIGCFMTKPEKKRFKRLEKKSKKKDFFRALVARLTENGRLSRWERVYRRKCERKAVPCPLDRI
;
A
#
# COMPACT_ATOMS: atom_id res chain seq x y z
N MET A 1 -18.73 -4.19 12.34
CA MET A 1 -17.26 -4.40 12.41
C MET A 1 -16.58 -4.00 11.10
N SER A 2 -15.65 -3.05 11.15
CA SER A 2 -15.04 -2.38 10.00
C SER A 2 -14.37 -3.34 8.99
N LYS A 3 -15.07 -3.62 7.87
CA LYS A 3 -14.57 -4.40 6.72
C LYS A 3 -13.43 -3.70 5.95
N ARG A 4 -13.02 -2.49 6.37
CA ARG A 4 -11.97 -1.64 5.73
C ARG A 4 -10.67 -2.40 5.46
N TRP A 5 -10.10 -3.06 6.48
CA TRP A 5 -8.86 -3.81 6.33
C TRP A 5 -9.05 -5.13 5.57
N ALA A 6 -10.20 -5.78 5.69
CA ALA A 6 -10.49 -6.99 4.91
C ALA A 6 -10.54 -6.70 3.41
N LYS A 7 -11.26 -5.63 3.04
CA LYS A 7 -11.45 -5.15 1.67
C LYS A 7 -10.35 -4.19 1.18
N ALA A 8 -9.29 -3.99 1.96
CA ALA A 8 -8.20 -3.07 1.62
C ALA A 8 -7.59 -3.45 0.26
N PRO A 9 -7.63 -2.55 -0.74
CA PRO A 9 -7.05 -2.82 -2.03
C PRO A 9 -5.52 -2.81 -1.94
N SER A 10 -4.86 -3.53 -2.85
CA SER A 10 -3.40 -3.57 -2.89
C SER A 10 -2.78 -2.17 -2.97
N PRO A 11 -1.75 -1.87 -2.15
CA PRO A 11 -1.06 -0.57 -2.15
C PRO A 11 -0.19 -0.31 -3.39
N CYS A 12 -0.16 -1.25 -4.35
CA CYS A 12 0.49 -1.05 -5.64
C CYS A 12 -0.22 0.03 -6.46
N ILE A 13 0.52 0.98 -7.02
CA ILE A 13 0.00 2.02 -7.93
C ILE A 13 0.19 1.69 -9.42
N SER A 14 0.45 0.42 -9.74
CA SER A 14 0.58 -0.12 -11.11
C SER A 14 1.73 0.41 -11.97
N VAL A 15 2.72 1.12 -11.38
CA VAL A 15 3.91 1.65 -12.10
C VAL A 15 5.15 0.76 -11.96
N CYS A 16 4.96 -0.55 -11.73
CA CYS A 16 6.00 -1.46 -11.21
C CYS A 16 7.36 -1.34 -11.91
N LYS A 17 8.25 -0.57 -11.28
CA LYS A 17 9.64 -0.32 -11.69
C LYS A 17 10.51 -0.51 -10.45
N PHE A 18 11.07 -1.72 -10.29
CA PHE A 18 11.87 -2.13 -9.14
C PHE A 18 13.34 -1.73 -9.33
N ARG A 19 13.58 -0.43 -9.45
CA ARG A 19 14.92 0.18 -9.59
C ARG A 19 15.28 1.07 -8.39
N GLY A 20 14.46 1.06 -7.35
CA GLY A 20 14.74 1.77 -6.10
C GLY A 20 15.70 0.98 -5.22
N GLU A 21 16.17 1.65 -4.17
CA GLU A 21 17.07 1.07 -3.18
C GLU A 21 16.49 -0.24 -2.61
N GLY A 22 17.36 -1.25 -2.41
CA GLY A 22 16.96 -2.56 -1.91
C GLY A 22 15.99 -3.34 -2.81
N GLY A 23 15.90 -3.00 -4.10
CA GLY A 23 14.96 -3.64 -5.04
C GLY A 23 13.51 -3.19 -4.87
N SER A 24 13.31 -2.01 -4.27
CA SER A 24 11.99 -1.40 -4.09
C SER A 24 11.44 -0.80 -5.38
N CYS A 25 10.11 -0.76 -5.49
CA CYS A 25 9.41 -0.09 -6.57
C CYS A 25 9.46 1.43 -6.38
N ILE A 26 9.95 2.19 -7.36
CA ILE A 26 10.05 3.66 -7.28
C ILE A 26 8.72 4.41 -7.05
N GLY A 27 7.59 3.72 -7.28
CA GLY A 27 6.26 4.30 -7.14
C GLY A 27 5.60 3.99 -5.80
N CYS A 28 5.64 2.73 -5.36
CA CYS A 28 4.95 2.29 -4.16
C CYS A 28 5.88 1.79 -3.06
N PHE A 29 7.20 1.86 -3.24
CA PHE A 29 8.27 1.44 -2.32
C PHE A 29 8.23 -0.01 -1.81
N MET A 30 7.24 -0.79 -2.25
CA MET A 30 7.24 -2.23 -2.07
C MET A 30 8.31 -2.91 -2.92
N THR A 31 8.96 -3.92 -2.36
CA THR A 31 9.79 -4.87 -3.09
C THR A 31 8.94 -5.86 -3.89
N LYS A 32 9.56 -6.57 -4.84
CA LYS A 32 8.89 -7.62 -5.63
C LYS A 32 8.33 -8.76 -4.75
N PRO A 33 9.05 -9.26 -3.73
CA PRO A 33 8.51 -10.25 -2.78
C PRO A 33 7.32 -9.74 -1.99
N GLU A 34 7.35 -8.49 -1.51
CA GLU A 34 6.23 -7.88 -0.76
C GLU A 34 4.96 -7.78 -1.62
N LYS A 35 5.11 -7.37 -2.89
CA LYS A 35 3.98 -7.34 -3.84
C LYS A 35 3.33 -8.73 -4.00
N LYS A 36 4.14 -9.80 -4.07
CA LYS A 36 3.65 -11.19 -4.16
C LYS A 36 3.00 -11.63 -2.85
N ARG A 37 3.62 -11.31 -1.71
CA ARG A 37 3.13 -11.65 -0.36
C ARG A 37 1.81 -10.95 -0.04
N PHE A 38 1.62 -9.70 -0.44
CA PHE A 38 0.40 -8.93 -0.14
C PHE A 38 -0.87 -9.61 -0.66
N LYS A 39 -0.81 -10.26 -1.84
CA LYS A 39 -1.94 -11.01 -2.39
C LYS A 39 -2.35 -12.21 -1.52
N ARG A 40 -1.43 -12.74 -0.72
CA ARG A 40 -1.62 -13.88 0.20
C ARG A 40 -1.90 -13.42 1.64
N LEU A 41 -1.88 -12.12 1.92
CA LEU A 41 -2.22 -11.60 3.24
C LEU A 41 -3.73 -11.56 3.39
N GLU A 42 -4.30 -12.58 4.05
CA GLU A 42 -5.75 -12.68 4.27
C GLU A 42 -6.18 -12.00 5.59
N LYS A 43 -5.31 -11.98 6.60
CA LYS A 43 -5.61 -11.44 7.94
C LYS A 43 -5.58 -9.91 7.96
N LYS A 44 -6.63 -9.30 8.54
CA LYS A 44 -6.80 -7.84 8.70
C LYS A 44 -5.62 -7.16 9.42
N SER A 45 -5.13 -7.76 10.51
CA SER A 45 -4.01 -7.25 11.30
C SER A 45 -2.74 -7.14 10.46
N LYS A 46 -2.37 -8.22 9.77
CA LYS A 46 -1.19 -8.25 8.90
C LYS A 46 -1.24 -7.21 7.78
N LYS A 47 -2.44 -6.93 7.22
CA LYS A 47 -2.59 -5.84 6.26
C LYS A 47 -2.34 -4.48 6.93
N LYS A 48 -2.93 -4.22 8.09
CA LYS A 48 -2.71 -2.97 8.83
C LYS A 48 -1.23 -2.73 9.14
N ASP A 49 -0.55 -3.72 9.67
CA ASP A 49 0.88 -3.63 10.00
C ASP A 49 1.73 -3.40 8.75
N PHE A 50 1.40 -4.08 7.65
CA PHE A 50 2.05 -3.86 6.35
C PHE A 50 1.87 -2.42 5.84
N PHE A 51 0.66 -1.88 5.93
CA PHE A 51 0.39 -0.50 5.53
C PHE A 51 1.18 0.49 6.41
N ARG A 52 1.27 0.26 7.72
CA ARG A 52 2.06 1.13 8.63
C ARG A 52 3.53 1.16 8.24
N ALA A 53 4.13 -0.01 8.05
CA ALA A 53 5.52 -0.12 7.61
C ALA A 53 5.75 0.47 6.21
N LEU A 54 4.75 0.40 5.33
CA LEU A 54 4.84 1.00 4.00
C LEU A 54 4.77 2.54 4.05
N VAL A 55 3.86 3.08 4.86
CA VAL A 55 3.71 4.53 5.05
C VAL A 55 4.95 5.13 5.69
N ALA A 56 5.54 4.47 6.70
CA ALA A 56 6.81 4.89 7.28
C ALA A 56 7.91 5.01 6.21
N ARG A 57 8.14 3.95 5.43
CA ARG A 57 9.11 3.96 4.33
C ARG A 57 8.84 5.05 3.28
N LEU A 58 7.58 5.23 2.91
CA LEU A 58 7.20 6.28 1.96
C LEU A 58 7.41 7.68 2.52
N THR A 59 7.27 7.86 3.84
CA THR A 59 7.50 9.13 4.53
C THR A 59 8.99 9.45 4.56
N GLU A 60 9.82 8.50 4.97
CA GLU A 60 11.29 8.60 4.97
C GLU A 60 11.85 8.96 3.59
N ASN A 61 11.21 8.44 2.54
CA ASN A 61 11.63 8.67 1.15
C ASN A 61 10.94 9.87 0.47
N GLY A 62 10.14 10.66 1.20
CA GLY A 62 9.46 11.86 0.65
C GLY A 62 8.42 11.56 -0.44
N ARG A 63 7.85 10.35 -0.46
CA ARG A 63 6.97 9.84 -1.53
C ARG A 63 5.54 9.63 -1.09
N LEU A 64 5.25 9.81 0.20
CA LEU A 64 3.95 9.57 0.80
C LEU A 64 2.83 10.34 0.08
N SER A 65 2.88 11.67 0.00
CA SER A 65 1.77 12.49 -0.52
C SER A 65 1.38 12.12 -1.96
N ARG A 66 2.36 11.82 -2.81
CA ARG A 66 2.12 11.38 -4.20
C ARG A 66 1.46 10.00 -4.21
N TRP A 67 1.97 9.07 -3.42
CA TRP A 67 1.43 7.73 -3.34
C TRP A 67 0.00 7.72 -2.77
N GLU A 68 -0.26 8.49 -1.71
CA GLU A 68 -1.58 8.61 -1.07
C GLU A 68 -2.64 9.12 -2.06
N ARG A 69 -2.33 10.17 -2.84
CA ARG A 69 -3.25 10.69 -3.86
C ARG A 69 -3.69 9.61 -4.84
N VAL A 70 -2.74 8.81 -5.34
CA VAL A 70 -3.04 7.73 -6.29
C VAL A 70 -3.77 6.58 -5.60
N TYR A 71 -3.40 6.26 -4.36
CA TYR A 71 -4.02 5.19 -3.59
C TYR A 71 -5.46 5.51 -3.17
N ARG A 72 -5.76 6.77 -2.80
CA ARG A 72 -7.12 7.24 -2.50
C ARG A 72 -8.04 7.13 -3.71
N ARG A 73 -7.60 7.61 -4.88
CA ARG A 73 -8.33 7.40 -6.17
C ARG A 73 -8.60 5.92 -6.47
N LYS A 74 -7.68 5.04 -6.08
CA LYS A 74 -7.86 3.59 -6.24
C LYS A 74 -8.93 3.03 -5.29
N CYS A 75 -9.01 3.56 -4.07
CA CYS A 75 -10.05 3.19 -3.11
C CYS A 75 -11.43 3.66 -3.59
N GLU A 76 -11.52 4.90 -4.07
CA GLU A 76 -12.72 5.49 -4.69
C GLU A 76 -13.21 4.67 -5.87
N ARG A 77 -12.34 4.37 -6.86
CA ARG A 77 -12.69 3.54 -8.03
C ARG A 77 -13.18 2.14 -7.66
N LYS A 78 -12.74 1.61 -6.52
CA LYS A 78 -13.16 0.29 -6.02
C LYS A 78 -14.36 0.37 -5.07
N ALA A 79 -14.90 1.56 -4.81
CA ALA A 79 -15.96 1.82 -3.84
C ALA A 79 -15.71 1.17 -2.47
N VAL A 80 -14.46 1.25 -1.99
CA VAL A 80 -14.06 0.69 -0.68
C VAL A 80 -13.52 1.79 0.24
N PRO A 81 -13.79 1.72 1.56
CA PRO A 81 -13.23 2.66 2.51
C PRO A 81 -11.70 2.66 2.46
N CYS A 82 -11.07 3.83 2.40
CA CYS A 82 -9.63 3.94 2.32
C CYS A 82 -8.98 3.45 3.63
N PRO A 83 -8.02 2.52 3.59
CA PRO A 83 -7.29 2.09 4.79
C PRO A 83 -6.50 3.20 5.49
N LEU A 84 -6.11 4.25 4.76
CA LEU A 84 -5.32 5.36 5.29
C LEU A 84 -6.06 6.21 6.32
N ASP A 85 -7.39 6.24 6.29
CA ASP A 85 -8.19 7.06 7.22
C ASP A 85 -8.16 6.55 8.67
N ARG A 86 -7.55 5.39 8.93
CA ARG A 86 -7.51 4.71 10.24
C ARG A 86 -6.17 3.97 10.48
N ILE A 87 -5.11 4.39 9.82
CA ILE A 87 -3.79 3.73 9.91
C ILE A 87 -3.11 4.00 11.25
#